data_AF-A0A183MK33-F1
#
_entry.id   AF-A0A183MK33-F1
#
_cell.length_a   1.000
_cell.length_b   1.000
_cell.length_c   1.000
_cell.angle_alpha   90.00
_cell.angle_beta   90.00
_cell.angle_gamma   90.00
#
_symmetry.space_group_name_H-M   'P 1'
#
loop_
_entity.id
_entity.type
_entity.pdbx_description
1 polymer ?
#
loop_
_entity_poly.entity_id
_entity_poly.type
_entity_poly.pdbx_seq_one_letter_code
_entity_poly.pdbx_strand_id
1 'polypeptide(L)'
;MRVNISGGILAFRFGPKWVIFSSLFGCAITEFCVPTAARIRAELLITLRVIQGLLQGVVMPNTGCLVGNWSPPSEKSRFTTFVFSGLVFGAVIGQSLAGVISQPRLIHATNLTAPTYISYWPYVHYIYGVTAVIFSGIWATLVFNNPNQHPWISSTEKQYILSASINNYSENDNKSGKMTNSVVNSTDSRSLDNISVETRVLHKKPVPWRQIFKSAPVWSIIICHVCFNWSFYSLITSMPTYMCRVLGFSMTENGLLSSIPYIAQSIVGLFAAYLSDFVIAKRFLSTTLVRKLNNVIALGGLGLSLICVSLVGCNRMAAIVLFSVAIGLMGFSLAGYGSNALDLAPIYNGNIISVTNTAATLPGIFGPLLIGYITRNSSSIQNWMIVFGIAAGIAWFGALMNLWLTSGEIQPWGRLTYKKNTNTTNNNSMTTVNGEPKFPNIITNHNDDQ
;
A
#
# COMPACT_ATOMS: atom_id res chain seq x y z
N MET A 1 -8.71 -11.94 -4.54
CA MET A 1 -9.79 -10.93 -4.73
C MET A 1 -10.63 -10.75 -3.47
N ARG A 2 -11.26 -11.80 -2.94
CA ARG A 2 -12.15 -11.66 -1.77
C ARG A 2 -11.46 -11.17 -0.49
N VAL A 3 -10.23 -11.58 -0.20
CA VAL A 3 -9.51 -11.22 1.05
C VAL A 3 -9.13 -9.73 1.12
N ASN A 4 -8.57 -9.15 0.06
CA ASN A 4 -8.22 -7.72 0.04
C ASN A 4 -9.47 -6.84 0.13
N ILE A 5 -10.53 -7.23 -0.59
CA ILE A 5 -11.80 -6.50 -0.59
C ILE A 5 -12.52 -6.66 0.76
N SER A 6 -12.53 -7.86 1.34
CA SER A 6 -13.08 -8.10 2.67
C SER A 6 -12.27 -7.39 3.75
N GLY A 7 -10.95 -7.27 3.61
CA GLY A 7 -10.09 -6.52 4.52
C GLY A 7 -10.47 -5.04 4.58
N GLY A 8 -10.79 -4.42 3.43
CA GLY A 8 -11.33 -3.06 3.38
C GLY A 8 -12.72 -2.93 4.02
N ILE A 9 -13.62 -3.91 3.81
CA ILE A 9 -14.95 -3.94 4.45
C ILE A 9 -14.81 -4.10 5.98
N LEU A 10 -13.88 -4.94 6.43
CA LEU A 10 -13.60 -5.17 7.84
C LEU A 10 -13.06 -3.90 8.50
N ALA A 11 -12.25 -3.12 7.77
CA ALA A 11 -11.78 -1.79 8.19
C ALA A 11 -12.94 -0.84 8.51
N PHE A 12 -13.99 -0.83 7.68
CA PHE A 12 -15.15 0.03 7.90
C PHE A 12 -15.94 -0.37 9.15
N ARG A 13 -16.02 -1.67 9.46
CA ARG A 13 -16.81 -2.17 10.60
C ARG A 13 -16.06 -2.12 11.93
N PHE A 14 -14.78 -2.45 11.94
CA PHE A 14 -13.99 -2.60 13.17
C PHE A 14 -12.88 -1.55 13.33
N GLY A 15 -12.63 -0.74 12.29
CA GLY A 15 -11.55 0.23 12.24
C GLY A 15 -10.21 -0.39 11.78
N PRO A 16 -9.42 0.31 10.97
CA PRO A 16 -8.17 -0.22 10.40
C PRO A 16 -7.12 -0.62 11.46
N LYS A 17 -7.08 0.07 12.61
CA LYS A 17 -6.19 -0.26 13.74
C LYS A 17 -6.35 -1.71 14.17
N TRP A 18 -7.58 -2.12 14.48
CA TRP A 18 -7.87 -3.43 15.09
C TRP A 18 -7.77 -4.57 14.08
N VAL A 19 -8.05 -4.29 12.81
CA VAL A 19 -7.84 -5.25 11.72
C VAL A 19 -6.35 -5.55 11.54
N ILE A 20 -5.49 -4.52 11.51
CA ILE A 20 -4.03 -4.71 11.44
C ILE A 20 -3.50 -5.41 12.70
N PHE A 21 -3.96 -5.02 13.89
CA PHE A 21 -3.59 -5.70 15.14
C PHE A 21 -3.87 -7.20 15.10
N SER A 22 -5.10 -7.58 14.74
CA SER A 22 -5.53 -8.99 14.69
C SER A 22 -4.73 -9.78 13.66
N SER A 23 -4.38 -9.15 12.54
CA SER A 23 -3.51 -9.72 11.51
C SER A 23 -2.10 -9.97 12.04
N LEU A 24 -1.46 -8.96 12.65
CA LEU A 24 -0.11 -9.05 13.20
C LEU A 24 -0.03 -10.12 14.30
N PHE A 25 -0.96 -10.08 15.24
CA PHE A 25 -1.00 -11.01 16.37
C PHE A 25 -1.29 -12.45 15.90
N GLY A 26 -2.23 -12.63 14.98
CA GLY A 26 -2.52 -13.93 14.39
C GLY A 26 -1.31 -14.52 13.65
N CYS A 27 -0.62 -13.70 12.84
CA CYS A 27 0.60 -14.12 12.16
C CYS A 27 1.68 -14.54 13.16
N ALA A 28 1.86 -13.81 14.27
CA ALA A 28 2.82 -14.14 15.31
C ALA A 28 2.54 -15.52 15.96
N ILE A 29 1.27 -15.82 16.26
CA ILE A 29 0.87 -17.14 16.78
C ILE A 29 1.21 -18.24 15.78
N THR A 30 0.81 -18.07 14.52
CA THR A 30 1.08 -19.08 13.49
C THR A 30 2.58 -19.32 13.29
N GLU A 31 3.42 -18.29 13.47
CA GLU A 31 4.87 -18.38 13.36
C GLU A 31 5.48 -19.30 14.43
N PHE A 32 5.00 -19.22 15.68
CA PHE A 32 5.41 -20.16 16.74
C PHE A 32 5.05 -21.61 16.42
N CYS A 33 3.96 -21.83 15.69
CA CYS A 33 3.52 -23.16 15.30
C CYS A 33 4.32 -23.75 14.12
N VAL A 34 5.02 -22.92 13.33
CA VAL A 34 5.73 -23.37 12.11
C VAL A 34 6.75 -24.48 12.38
N PRO A 35 7.68 -24.36 13.36
CA PRO A 35 8.66 -25.41 13.61
C PRO A 35 8.03 -26.74 14.05
N THR A 36 7.01 -26.68 14.89
CA THR A 36 6.30 -27.87 15.38
C THR A 36 5.52 -28.55 14.25
N ALA A 37 4.80 -27.77 13.44
CA ALA A 37 4.08 -28.30 12.29
C ALA A 37 5.01 -28.97 11.27
N ALA A 38 6.18 -28.37 11.00
CA ALA A 38 7.17 -28.93 10.08
C ALA A 38 7.74 -30.28 10.54
N ARG A 39 7.81 -30.53 11.86
CA ARG A 39 8.28 -31.82 12.41
C ARG A 39 7.21 -32.92 12.35
N ILE A 40 5.95 -32.54 12.46
CA ILE A 40 4.83 -33.49 12.49
C ILE A 40 4.51 -33.93 11.07
N ARG A 41 4.08 -33.01 10.21
CA ARG A 41 3.52 -33.31 8.88
C ARG A 41 3.59 -32.10 7.94
N ALA A 42 3.92 -32.33 6.67
CA ALA A 42 4.01 -31.28 5.67
C ALA A 42 2.66 -30.58 5.40
N GLU A 43 1.55 -31.30 5.53
CA GLU A 43 0.20 -30.79 5.31
C GLU A 43 -0.18 -29.72 6.36
N LEU A 44 0.27 -29.89 7.60
CA LEU A 44 0.08 -28.89 8.67
C LEU A 44 0.86 -27.61 8.38
N LEU A 45 2.09 -27.75 7.89
CA LEU A 45 2.90 -26.60 7.49
C LEU A 45 2.25 -25.83 6.32
N ILE A 46 1.75 -26.53 5.31
CA ILE A 46 1.01 -25.92 4.20
C ILE A 46 -0.24 -25.19 4.71
N THR A 47 -0.99 -25.81 5.63
CA THR A 47 -2.17 -25.20 6.24
C THR A 47 -1.84 -23.92 6.98
N LEU A 48 -0.78 -23.92 7.80
CA LEU A 48 -0.29 -22.70 8.47
C LEU A 48 0.12 -21.61 7.49
N ARG A 49 0.80 -21.97 6.39
CA ARG A 49 1.17 -21.00 5.33
C ARG A 49 -0.05 -20.37 4.66
N VAL A 50 -1.10 -21.14 4.42
CA VAL A 50 -2.37 -20.61 3.90
C VAL A 50 -2.99 -19.62 4.89
N ILE A 51 -3.03 -19.96 6.18
CA ILE A 51 -3.57 -19.08 7.23
C ILE A 51 -2.76 -17.77 7.31
N GLN A 52 -1.42 -17.86 7.30
CA GLN A 52 -0.54 -16.68 7.27
C GLN A 52 -0.84 -15.77 6.07
N GLY A 53 -1.02 -16.34 4.88
CA GLY A 53 -1.38 -15.57 3.68
C GLY A 53 -2.72 -14.84 3.81
N LEU A 54 -3.73 -15.49 4.42
CA LEU A 54 -5.04 -14.88 4.67
C LEU A 54 -4.96 -13.74 5.69
N LEU A 55 -4.21 -13.95 6.77
CA LEU A 55 -4.01 -12.94 7.81
C LEU A 55 -3.24 -11.73 7.28
N GLN A 56 -2.15 -11.93 6.54
CA GLN A 56 -1.33 -10.83 6.01
C GLN A 56 -2.03 -10.05 4.88
N GLY A 57 -2.95 -10.69 4.15
CA GLY A 57 -3.66 -10.08 3.03
C GLY A 57 -4.52 -8.86 3.39
N VAL A 58 -4.86 -8.64 4.67
CA VAL A 58 -5.65 -7.47 5.09
C VAL A 58 -4.79 -6.26 5.47
N VAL A 59 -3.47 -6.40 5.62
CA VAL A 59 -2.60 -5.32 6.12
C VAL A 59 -2.57 -4.14 5.16
N MET A 60 -2.25 -4.37 3.89
CA MET A 60 -2.09 -3.33 2.86
C MET A 60 -3.30 -2.39 2.72
N PRO A 61 -4.56 -2.87 2.52
CA PRO A 61 -5.71 -1.99 2.39
C PRO A 61 -5.98 -1.20 3.66
N ASN A 62 -5.77 -1.80 4.84
CA ASN A 62 -5.98 -1.13 6.12
C ASN A 62 -4.91 -0.07 6.42
N THR A 63 -3.66 -0.30 6.02
CA THR A 63 -2.60 0.71 6.08
C THR A 63 -2.96 1.91 5.22
N GLY A 64 -3.47 1.69 4.01
CA GLY A 64 -3.97 2.77 3.14
C GLY A 64 -5.12 3.57 3.77
N CYS A 65 -6.06 2.91 4.46
CA CYS A 65 -7.11 3.59 5.21
C CYS A 65 -6.55 4.45 6.36
N LEU A 66 -5.58 3.91 7.12
CA LEU A 66 -4.97 4.62 8.23
C LEU A 66 -4.18 5.84 7.76
N VAL A 67 -3.33 5.69 6.73
CA VAL A 67 -2.66 6.80 6.06
C VAL A 67 -3.67 7.83 5.55
N GLY A 68 -4.80 7.36 5.00
CA GLY A 68 -5.90 8.20 4.53
C GLY A 68 -6.45 9.16 5.59
N ASN A 69 -6.59 8.66 6.83
CA ASN A 69 -7.13 9.42 7.97
C ASN A 69 -6.11 10.36 8.63
N TRP A 70 -4.82 10.05 8.49
CA TRP A 70 -3.73 10.73 9.21
C TRP A 70 -2.90 11.68 8.35
N SER A 71 -2.93 11.55 7.02
CA SER A 71 -2.12 12.38 6.13
C SER A 71 -2.93 13.48 5.42
N PRO A 72 -2.47 14.75 5.48
CA PRO A 72 -2.98 15.83 4.64
C PRO A 72 -2.85 15.49 3.15
N PRO A 73 -3.78 15.90 2.28
CA PRO A 73 -3.75 15.49 0.88
C PRO A 73 -2.50 15.95 0.10
N SER A 74 -1.92 17.10 0.46
CA SER A 74 -0.68 17.63 -0.15
C SER A 74 0.57 16.80 0.14
N GLU A 75 0.59 16.07 1.26
CA GLU A 75 1.77 15.31 1.71
C GLU A 75 1.54 13.79 1.73
N LYS A 76 0.32 13.36 1.36
CA LYS A 76 -0.12 11.96 1.38
C LYS A 76 0.78 11.04 0.56
N SER A 77 1.30 11.49 -0.57
CA SER A 77 2.25 10.73 -1.42
C SER A 77 3.57 10.43 -0.67
N ARG A 78 4.15 11.44 -0.01
CA ARG A 78 5.37 11.31 0.80
C ARG A 78 5.15 10.39 1.98
N PHE A 79 4.06 10.59 2.71
CA PHE A 79 3.70 9.77 3.86
C PHE A 79 3.51 8.30 3.46
N THR A 80 2.78 8.07 2.37
CA THR A 80 2.53 6.72 1.83
C THR A 80 3.83 6.04 1.42
N THR A 81 4.71 6.74 0.71
CA THR A 81 6.02 6.21 0.28
C THR A 81 6.91 5.87 1.47
N PHE A 82 6.90 6.71 2.50
CA PHE A 82 7.63 6.45 3.75
C PHE A 82 7.13 5.19 4.48
N VAL A 83 5.81 5.01 4.57
CA VAL A 83 5.24 3.80 5.18
C VAL A 83 5.59 2.54 4.36
N PHE A 84 5.53 2.62 3.03
CA PHE A 84 5.84 1.48 2.17
C PHE A 84 7.33 1.14 2.08
N SER A 85 8.24 2.10 2.27
CA SER A 85 9.68 1.80 2.33
C SER A 85 10.00 0.85 3.50
N GLY A 86 9.24 0.92 4.59
CA GLY A 86 9.34 -0.01 5.73
C GLY A 86 9.16 -1.48 5.34
N LEU A 87 8.38 -1.79 4.30
CA LEU A 87 8.24 -3.17 3.79
C LEU A 87 9.56 -3.70 3.23
N VAL A 88 10.27 -2.85 2.49
CA VAL A 88 11.53 -3.19 1.83
C VAL A 88 12.65 -3.29 2.87
N PHE A 89 12.73 -2.33 3.79
CA PHE A 89 13.67 -2.39 4.92
C PHE A 89 13.44 -3.61 5.82
N GLY A 90 12.17 -3.90 6.16
CA GLY A 90 11.81 -5.05 6.96
C GLY A 90 12.19 -6.38 6.30
N ALA A 91 11.96 -6.50 4.99
CA ALA A 91 12.37 -7.67 4.22
C ALA A 91 13.90 -7.85 4.22
N VAL A 92 14.66 -6.78 4.06
CA VAL A 92 16.13 -6.78 4.08
C VAL A 92 16.69 -7.21 5.43
N ILE A 93 16.25 -6.54 6.50
CA ILE A 93 16.72 -6.82 7.86
C ILE A 93 16.29 -8.22 8.27
N GLY A 94 15.04 -8.59 7.95
CA GLY A 94 14.49 -9.92 8.18
C GLY A 94 15.31 -11.00 7.48
N GLN A 95 15.50 -10.91 6.17
CA GLN A 95 16.26 -11.94 5.43
C GLN A 95 17.71 -12.04 5.89
N SER A 96 18.37 -10.91 6.19
CA SER A 96 19.73 -10.90 6.72
C SER A 96 19.84 -11.59 8.08
N LEU A 97 18.96 -11.24 9.02
CA LEU A 97 18.95 -11.86 10.35
C LEU A 97 18.58 -13.34 10.28
N ALA A 98 17.56 -13.70 9.49
CA ALA A 98 17.17 -15.09 9.26
C ALA A 98 18.33 -15.90 8.69
N GLY A 99 19.08 -15.34 7.73
CA GLY A 99 20.25 -15.97 7.12
C GLY A 99 21.39 -16.25 8.12
N VAL A 100 21.61 -15.36 9.10
CA VAL A 100 22.62 -15.55 10.17
C VAL A 100 22.14 -16.54 11.23
N ILE A 101 20.87 -16.47 11.62
CA ILE A 101 20.31 -17.30 12.70
C ILE A 101 20.11 -18.75 12.24
N SER A 102 19.73 -18.97 10.97
CA SER A 102 19.42 -20.30 10.45
C SER A 102 20.64 -21.18 10.13
N GLN A 103 21.86 -20.65 10.29
CA GLN A 103 23.08 -21.34 9.89
C GLN A 103 23.27 -22.66 10.64
N PRO A 104 23.53 -23.77 9.92
CA PRO A 104 23.88 -25.02 10.58
C PRO A 104 25.24 -24.86 11.24
N ARG A 105 25.33 -25.22 12.53
CA ARG A 105 26.61 -25.22 13.27
C ARG A 105 27.07 -26.65 13.50
N LEU A 106 28.37 -26.84 13.33
CA LEU A 106 29.05 -28.10 13.58
C LEU A 106 29.26 -28.25 15.08
N ILE A 107 28.85 -29.38 15.64
CA ILE A 107 29.09 -29.70 17.04
C ILE A 107 30.03 -30.91 17.10
N HIS A 108 31.22 -30.70 17.65
CA HIS A 108 32.13 -31.77 18.05
C HIS A 108 31.74 -32.19 19.47
N ALA A 109 30.74 -33.05 19.60
CA ALA A 109 30.47 -33.68 20.88
C ALA A 109 31.54 -34.75 21.11
N THR A 110 32.21 -34.71 22.26
CA THR A 110 33.31 -35.62 22.66
C THR A 110 32.94 -37.11 22.64
N ASN A 111 31.63 -37.43 22.57
CA ASN A 111 31.10 -38.79 22.57
C ASN A 111 30.48 -39.24 21.23
N LEU A 112 30.58 -38.45 20.16
CA LEU A 112 30.09 -38.84 18.83
C LEU A 112 31.25 -39.13 17.88
N THR A 113 31.18 -40.27 17.19
CA THR A 113 32.16 -40.74 16.21
C THR A 113 32.14 -39.98 14.89
N ALA A 114 31.13 -39.14 14.65
CA ALA A 114 31.03 -38.27 13.47
C ALA A 114 30.50 -36.87 13.84
N PRO A 115 31.03 -35.80 13.23
CA PRO A 115 30.52 -34.44 13.43
C PRO A 115 29.04 -34.37 13.00
N THR A 116 28.18 -33.86 13.88
CA THR A 116 26.75 -33.69 13.60
C THR A 116 26.42 -32.22 13.39
N TYR A 117 25.62 -31.92 12.36
CA TYR A 117 25.11 -30.57 12.10
C TYR A 117 23.77 -30.37 12.79
N ILE A 118 23.65 -29.35 13.64
CA ILE A 118 22.35 -28.93 14.19
C ILE A 118 21.82 -27.78 13.35
N SER A 119 20.55 -27.90 12.93
CA SER A 119 19.87 -26.85 12.18
C SER A 119 19.15 -25.89 13.12
N TYR A 120 19.50 -24.60 13.03
CA TYR A 120 18.99 -23.53 13.89
C TYR A 120 17.80 -22.76 13.27
N TRP A 121 17.28 -23.21 12.12
CA TRP A 121 16.14 -22.57 11.46
C TRP A 121 14.89 -22.39 12.35
N PRO A 122 14.55 -23.27 13.33
CA PRO A 122 13.39 -23.04 14.21
C PRO A 122 13.49 -21.77 15.03
N TYR A 123 14.70 -21.37 15.44
CA TYR A 123 14.92 -20.18 16.26
C TYR A 123 14.55 -18.89 15.54
N VAL A 124 14.65 -18.86 14.21
CA VAL A 124 14.20 -17.73 13.38
C VAL A 124 12.72 -17.45 13.63
N HIS A 125 11.89 -18.51 13.59
CA HIS A 125 10.46 -18.41 13.77
C HIS A 125 10.08 -18.01 15.20
N TYR A 126 10.78 -18.53 16.21
CA TYR A 126 10.54 -18.15 17.60
C TYR A 126 10.90 -16.69 17.88
N ILE A 127 12.06 -16.23 17.39
CA ILE A 127 12.49 -14.83 17.57
C ILE A 127 11.50 -13.89 16.86
N TYR A 128 11.13 -14.15 15.61
CA TYR A 128 10.15 -13.31 14.90
C TYR A 128 8.75 -13.38 15.50
N GLY A 129 8.33 -14.55 16.00
CA GLY A 129 7.08 -14.68 16.75
C GLY A 129 7.05 -13.77 17.97
N VAL A 130 8.09 -13.77 18.79
CA VAL A 130 8.17 -12.92 20.00
C VAL A 130 8.20 -11.44 19.61
N THR A 131 9.04 -11.06 18.64
CA THR A 131 9.11 -9.67 18.16
C THR A 131 7.75 -9.20 17.62
N ALA A 132 7.04 -10.03 16.86
CA ALA A 132 5.73 -9.71 16.31
C ALA A 132 4.65 -9.57 17.40
N VAL A 133 4.67 -10.41 18.45
CA VAL A 133 3.77 -10.26 19.61
C VAL A 133 4.03 -8.92 20.31
N ILE A 134 5.28 -8.61 20.64
CA ILE A 134 5.65 -7.34 21.28
C ILE A 134 5.19 -6.17 20.43
N PHE A 135 5.49 -6.20 19.12
CA PHE A 135 5.10 -5.15 18.20
C PHE A 135 3.58 -5.01 18.07
N SER A 136 2.83 -6.12 18.07
CA SER A 136 1.36 -6.07 18.06
C SER A 136 0.80 -5.42 19.32
N GLY A 137 1.41 -5.65 20.49
CA GLY A 137 1.06 -4.98 21.75
C GLY A 137 1.31 -3.48 21.68
N ILE A 138 2.48 -3.07 21.17
CA ILE A 138 2.82 -1.65 20.94
C ILE A 138 1.83 -1.01 19.95
N TRP A 139 1.48 -1.72 18.87
CA TRP A 139 0.49 -1.24 17.90
C TRP A 139 -0.89 -1.03 18.53
N ALA A 140 -1.32 -1.94 19.40
CA ALA A 140 -2.60 -1.85 20.09
C ALA A 140 -2.69 -0.62 21.01
N THR A 141 -1.58 -0.18 21.61
CA THR A 141 -1.56 0.95 22.55
C THR A 141 -1.31 2.29 21.86
N LEU A 142 -0.42 2.35 20.86
CA LEU A 142 0.04 3.60 20.26
C LEU A 142 -0.74 4.05 19.01
N VAL A 143 -1.35 3.13 18.27
CA VAL A 143 -2.05 3.49 17.02
C VAL A 143 -3.50 3.85 17.28
N PHE A 144 -4.04 4.87 16.61
CA PHE A 144 -5.44 5.28 16.70
C PHE A 144 -6.08 5.42 15.31
N ASN A 145 -7.37 5.12 15.19
CA ASN A 145 -8.05 5.14 13.90
C ASN A 145 -8.20 6.54 13.30
N ASN A 146 -8.41 7.55 14.15
CA ASN A 146 -8.64 8.93 13.73
C ASN A 146 -7.84 9.91 14.60
N PRO A 147 -7.39 11.04 14.04
CA PRO A 147 -6.71 12.09 14.81
C PRO A 147 -7.54 12.60 16.00
N ASN A 148 -8.88 12.62 15.86
CA ASN A 148 -9.79 13.09 16.92
C ASN A 148 -9.77 12.25 18.20
N GLN A 149 -9.41 10.97 18.09
CA GLN A 149 -9.39 10.03 19.20
C GLN A 149 -8.00 9.94 19.85
N HIS A 150 -6.99 10.61 19.28
CA HIS A 150 -5.61 10.51 19.74
C HIS A 150 -5.39 11.40 20.96
N PRO A 151 -4.91 10.86 22.11
CA PRO A 151 -4.80 11.60 23.35
C PRO A 151 -3.69 12.65 23.35
N TRP A 152 -2.63 12.45 22.56
CA TRP A 152 -1.42 13.30 22.59
C TRP A 152 -1.21 14.15 21.33
N ILE A 153 -2.26 14.35 20.51
CA ILE A 153 -2.13 15.17 19.30
C ILE A 153 -2.20 16.66 19.66
N SER A 154 -1.33 17.49 19.09
CA SER A 154 -1.39 18.94 19.31
C SER A 154 -2.61 19.53 18.62
N SER A 155 -3.19 20.57 19.23
CA SER A 155 -4.37 21.26 18.66
C SER A 155 -4.08 21.85 17.27
N THR A 156 -2.86 22.37 17.06
CA THR A 156 -2.39 22.90 15.77
C THR A 156 -2.35 21.83 14.69
N GLU A 157 -1.76 20.67 14.97
CA GLU A 157 -1.65 19.56 14.02
C GLU A 157 -3.04 18.99 13.68
N LYS A 158 -3.88 18.83 14.71
CA LYS A 158 -5.26 18.36 14.56
C LYS A 158 -6.05 19.30 13.63
N GLN A 159 -5.95 20.61 13.83
CA GLN A 159 -6.60 21.60 12.97
C GLN A 159 -6.02 21.58 11.55
N TYR A 160 -4.71 21.43 11.39
CA TYR A 160 -4.06 21.34 10.08
C TYR A 160 -4.57 20.14 9.25
N ILE A 161 -4.60 18.93 9.82
CA ILE A 161 -5.06 17.73 9.11
C ILE A 161 -6.54 17.86 8.71
N LEU A 162 -7.39 18.34 9.63
CA LEU A 162 -8.82 18.47 9.39
C LEU A 162 -9.13 19.56 8.36
N SER A 163 -8.51 20.74 8.50
CA SER A 163 -8.70 21.86 7.57
C SER A 163 -8.14 21.56 6.17
N ALA A 164 -6.97 20.93 6.07
CA ALA A 164 -6.38 20.52 4.78
C ALA A 164 -7.26 19.49 4.05
N SER A 165 -7.91 18.61 4.80
CA SER A 165 -8.90 17.68 4.24
C SER A 165 -10.11 18.43 3.69
N ILE A 166 -10.68 19.36 4.45
CA ILE A 166 -11.83 20.20 4.04
C ILE A 166 -11.51 21.06 2.82
N ASN A 167 -10.37 21.76 2.82
CA ASN A 167 -9.97 22.64 1.72
C ASN A 167 -9.77 21.88 0.40
N ASN A 168 -9.25 20.66 0.46
CA ASN A 168 -9.16 19.79 -0.72
C ASN A 168 -10.53 19.38 -1.26
N TYR A 169 -11.53 19.23 -0.39
CA TYR A 169 -12.91 19.01 -0.83
C TYR A 169 -13.46 20.26 -1.53
N SER A 170 -13.25 21.45 -0.96
CA SER A 170 -13.72 22.74 -1.50
C SER A 170 -13.06 23.15 -2.83
N GLU A 171 -11.74 22.93 -3.01
CA GLU A 171 -11.06 23.22 -4.28
C GLU A 171 -11.57 22.32 -5.43
N ASN A 172 -11.84 21.05 -5.13
CA ASN A 172 -12.44 20.14 -6.11
C ASN A 172 -13.87 20.56 -6.47
N ASP A 173 -14.61 21.17 -5.54
CA ASP A 173 -15.93 21.76 -5.80
C ASP A 173 -15.87 22.98 -6.71
N ASN A 174 -14.92 23.89 -6.46
CA ASN A 174 -14.73 25.07 -7.31
C ASN A 174 -14.32 24.70 -8.75
N LYS A 175 -13.47 23.66 -8.92
CA LYS A 175 -13.12 23.12 -10.24
C LYS A 175 -14.28 22.38 -10.93
N SER A 176 -15.31 21.97 -10.19
CA SER A 176 -16.53 21.37 -10.73
C SER A 176 -17.56 22.40 -11.22
N GLY A 177 -17.27 23.70 -11.18
CA GLY A 177 -18.12 24.75 -11.74
C GLY A 177 -19.37 25.10 -10.91
N LYS A 178 -19.45 24.66 -9.64
CA LYS A 178 -20.54 25.09 -8.73
C LYS A 178 -20.07 26.24 -7.86
N MET A 179 -20.24 27.46 -8.36
CA MET A 179 -20.08 28.68 -7.58
C MET A 179 -21.24 28.77 -6.56
N THR A 180 -20.95 28.57 -5.28
CA THR A 180 -21.77 29.16 -4.21
C THR A 180 -20.86 30.11 -3.43
N ASN A 181 -21.09 31.41 -3.64
CA ASN A 181 -20.42 32.46 -2.91
C ASN A 181 -20.70 32.30 -1.41
N SER A 182 -19.67 31.94 -0.65
CA SER A 182 -19.58 32.29 0.76
C SER A 182 -18.11 32.56 1.08
N VAL A 183 -17.66 33.76 0.73
CA VAL A 183 -16.44 34.34 1.30
C VAL A 183 -16.77 34.59 2.77
N VAL A 184 -16.25 33.74 3.65
CA VAL A 184 -16.25 34.03 5.09
C VAL A 184 -14.87 34.59 5.41
N ASN A 185 -14.77 35.92 5.43
CA ASN A 185 -13.71 36.60 6.15
C ASN A 185 -14.01 36.45 7.65
N SER A 186 -13.23 35.66 8.38
CA SER A 186 -13.39 35.52 9.83
C SER A 186 -12.17 36.07 10.56
N THR A 187 -12.28 37.28 11.08
CA THR A 187 -11.38 37.86 12.10
C THR A 187 -11.90 37.67 13.53
N ASP A 188 -12.97 36.90 13.76
CA ASP A 188 -13.55 36.73 15.09
C ASP A 188 -13.46 35.31 15.65
N SER A 189 -12.67 35.17 16.72
CA SER A 189 -12.42 33.96 17.51
C SER A 189 -13.61 33.48 18.36
N ARG A 190 -14.75 34.19 18.33
CA ARG A 190 -15.98 33.83 19.07
C ARG A 190 -17.05 33.11 18.22
N SER A 191 -16.77 32.82 16.95
CA SER A 191 -17.75 32.21 16.02
C SER A 191 -17.65 30.69 15.87
N LEU A 192 -16.69 30.02 16.53
CA LEU A 192 -16.43 28.59 16.35
C LEU A 192 -17.49 27.66 16.98
N ASP A 193 -18.27 28.13 17.95
CA ASP A 193 -19.26 27.30 18.66
C ASP A 193 -20.63 27.25 17.96
N ASN A 194 -20.91 28.20 17.05
CA ASN A 194 -22.16 28.28 16.29
C ASN A 194 -22.02 27.97 14.80
N ILE A 195 -20.94 27.26 14.42
CA ILE A 195 -20.99 26.48 13.20
C ILE A 195 -21.90 25.30 13.53
N SER A 196 -23.21 25.45 13.32
CA SER A 196 -24.04 24.31 12.99
C SER A 196 -23.35 23.68 11.80
N VAL A 197 -22.56 22.64 12.07
CA VAL A 197 -21.90 21.83 11.08
C VAL A 197 -23.06 21.32 10.25
N GLU A 198 -23.33 22.01 9.13
CA GLU A 198 -24.13 21.50 8.04
C GLU A 198 -23.33 20.27 7.63
N THR A 199 -23.62 19.17 8.31
CA THR A 199 -22.90 17.93 8.22
C THR A 199 -23.33 17.46 6.86
N ARG A 200 -22.60 17.88 5.83
CA ARG A 200 -22.70 17.33 4.48
C ARG A 200 -22.27 15.89 4.66
N VAL A 201 -23.22 15.06 5.09
CA VAL A 201 -23.03 13.62 5.21
C VAL A 201 -22.69 13.19 3.79
N LEU A 202 -21.41 12.87 3.58
CA LEU A 202 -20.91 12.35 2.32
C LEU A 202 -21.70 11.08 2.03
N HIS A 203 -22.76 11.21 1.23
CA HIS A 203 -23.52 10.06 0.79
C HIS A 203 -22.65 9.31 -0.21
N LYS A 204 -21.96 8.28 0.31
CA LYS A 204 -21.10 7.42 -0.49
C LYS A 204 -21.99 6.67 -1.47
N LYS A 205 -22.06 7.15 -2.71
CA LYS A 205 -22.73 6.44 -3.79
C LYS A 205 -22.16 5.03 -3.90
N PRO A 206 -22.98 4.02 -4.28
CA PRO A 206 -22.48 2.68 -4.53
C PRO A 206 -21.33 2.74 -5.54
N VAL A 207 -20.31 1.92 -5.31
CA VAL A 207 -19.08 1.96 -6.10
C VAL A 207 -19.42 1.70 -7.58
N PRO A 208 -19.06 2.61 -8.51
CA PRO A 208 -19.45 2.51 -9.91
C PRO A 208 -18.56 1.51 -10.67
N TRP A 209 -18.63 0.22 -10.31
CA TRP A 209 -17.76 -0.86 -10.81
C TRP A 209 -17.66 -0.90 -12.33
N ARG A 210 -18.79 -0.78 -13.04
CA ARG A 210 -18.82 -0.80 -14.51
C ARG A 210 -18.01 0.33 -15.14
N GLN A 211 -17.98 1.51 -14.51
CA GLN A 211 -17.25 2.67 -15.03
C GLN A 211 -15.76 2.59 -14.68
N ILE A 212 -15.44 2.07 -13.48
CA ILE A 212 -14.06 1.80 -13.06
C ILE A 212 -13.38 0.81 -14.03
N PHE A 213 -14.03 -0.33 -14.31
CA PHE A 213 -13.45 -1.36 -15.20
C PHE A 213 -13.45 -0.98 -16.70
N LYS A 214 -14.17 0.07 -17.09
CA LYS A 214 -14.12 0.62 -18.46
C LYS A 214 -13.10 1.76 -18.61
N SER A 215 -12.51 2.25 -17.52
CA SER A 215 -11.58 3.38 -17.55
C SER A 215 -10.18 2.92 -17.96
N ALA A 216 -9.66 3.47 -19.06
CA ALA A 216 -8.30 3.20 -19.54
C ALA A 216 -7.20 3.52 -18.49
N PRO A 217 -7.27 4.65 -17.76
CA PRO A 217 -6.31 4.94 -16.69
C PRO A 217 -6.29 3.91 -15.56
N VAL A 218 -7.43 3.30 -15.22
CA VAL A 218 -7.49 2.23 -14.21
C VAL A 218 -6.76 0.98 -14.73
N TRP A 219 -6.96 0.62 -15.99
CA TRP A 219 -6.21 -0.48 -16.62
C TRP A 219 -4.71 -0.20 -16.68
N SER A 220 -4.30 1.05 -16.89
CA SER A 220 -2.88 1.43 -16.81
C SER A 220 -2.27 1.06 -15.45
N ILE A 221 -2.95 1.41 -14.35
CA ILE A 221 -2.48 1.09 -13.00
C ILE A 221 -2.42 -0.42 -12.79
N ILE A 222 -3.43 -1.16 -13.23
CA ILE A 222 -3.46 -2.64 -13.12
C ILE A 222 -2.26 -3.25 -13.86
N ILE A 223 -2.04 -2.86 -15.12
CA ILE A 223 -0.95 -3.40 -15.95
C ILE A 223 0.41 -3.05 -15.34
N CYS A 224 0.64 -1.79 -14.96
CA CYS A 224 1.89 -1.37 -14.33
C CYS A 224 2.18 -2.14 -13.04
N HIS A 225 1.16 -2.31 -12.19
CA HIS A 225 1.30 -3.00 -10.90
C HIS A 225 1.60 -4.51 -11.10
N VAL A 226 0.93 -5.16 -12.06
CA VAL A 226 1.21 -6.56 -12.44
C VAL A 226 2.63 -6.72 -12.98
N CYS A 227 3.07 -5.84 -13.89
CA CYS A 227 4.41 -5.90 -14.47
C CYS A 227 5.50 -5.63 -13.41
N PHE A 228 5.25 -4.66 -12.52
CA PHE A 228 6.12 -4.39 -11.37
C PHE A 228 6.26 -5.62 -10.47
N ASN A 229 5.14 -6.22 -10.05
CA ASN A 229 5.17 -7.37 -9.14
C ASN A 229 5.77 -8.61 -9.79
N TRP A 230 5.57 -8.81 -11.10
CA TRP A 230 6.27 -9.87 -11.83
C TRP A 230 7.78 -9.74 -11.67
N SER A 231 8.32 -8.58 -12.00
CA SER A 231 9.76 -8.35 -11.92
C SER A 231 10.25 -8.36 -10.47
N PHE A 232 9.49 -7.81 -9.53
CA PHE A 232 9.83 -7.78 -8.11
C PHE A 232 9.94 -9.20 -7.52
N TYR A 233 8.91 -10.03 -7.69
CA TYR A 233 8.93 -11.41 -7.18
C TYR A 233 9.95 -12.29 -7.92
N SER A 234 10.11 -12.08 -9.22
CA SER A 234 11.13 -12.77 -10.01
C SER A 234 12.52 -12.47 -9.47
N LEU A 235 12.83 -11.21 -9.21
CA LEU A 235 14.13 -10.78 -8.69
C LEU A 235 14.38 -11.25 -7.26
N ILE A 236 13.40 -11.16 -6.35
CA ILE A 236 13.53 -11.69 -4.99
C ILE A 236 13.84 -13.19 -4.99
N THR A 237 13.17 -13.96 -5.84
CA THR A 237 13.35 -15.42 -5.90
C THR A 237 14.66 -15.80 -6.58
N SER A 238 15.00 -15.08 -7.65
CA SER A 238 16.12 -15.41 -8.53
C SER A 238 17.46 -14.93 -7.98
N MET A 239 17.48 -13.78 -7.32
CA MET A 239 18.73 -13.11 -6.94
C MET A 239 19.56 -13.94 -5.95
N PRO A 240 19.03 -14.48 -4.84
CA PRO A 240 19.82 -15.29 -3.92
C PRO A 240 20.33 -16.58 -4.58
N THR A 241 19.51 -17.20 -5.44
CA THR A 241 19.86 -18.43 -6.16
C THR A 241 20.93 -18.18 -7.21
N TYR A 242 20.84 -17.07 -7.95
CA TYR A 242 21.80 -16.66 -8.95
C TYR A 242 23.15 -16.29 -8.29
N MET A 243 23.14 -15.52 -7.21
CA MET A 243 24.35 -15.15 -6.47
C MET A 243 25.07 -16.36 -5.88
N CYS A 244 24.33 -17.32 -5.33
CA CYS A 244 24.93 -18.53 -4.76
C CYS A 244 25.39 -19.52 -5.84
N ARG A 245 24.52 -19.87 -6.81
CA ARG A 245 24.79 -20.96 -7.77
C ARG A 245 25.57 -20.55 -9.00
N VAL A 246 25.48 -19.29 -9.43
CA VAL A 246 26.16 -18.80 -10.65
C VAL A 246 27.37 -17.94 -10.29
N LEU A 247 27.19 -16.96 -9.39
CA LEU A 247 28.30 -16.09 -8.99
C LEU A 247 29.19 -16.71 -7.90
N GLY A 248 28.77 -17.79 -7.25
CA GLY A 248 29.58 -18.54 -6.28
C GLY A 248 29.82 -17.83 -4.95
N PHE A 249 28.93 -16.91 -4.55
CA PHE A 249 29.02 -16.27 -3.23
C PHE A 249 28.63 -17.24 -2.10
N SER A 250 29.30 -17.11 -0.96
CA SER A 250 28.93 -17.85 0.25
C SER A 250 27.55 -17.41 0.76
N MET A 251 26.82 -18.28 1.46
CA MET A 251 25.47 -17.99 1.93
C MET A 251 25.42 -16.81 2.93
N THR A 252 26.53 -16.56 3.64
CA THR A 252 26.76 -15.40 4.53
C THR A 252 26.90 -14.08 3.78
N GLU A 253 27.73 -14.02 2.74
CA GLU A 253 27.91 -12.82 1.93
C GLU A 253 26.65 -12.51 1.11
N ASN A 254 25.93 -13.57 0.71
CA ASN A 254 24.70 -13.48 -0.07
C ASN A 254 23.60 -12.69 0.66
N GLY A 255 23.45 -12.84 1.98
CA GLY A 255 22.44 -12.10 2.75
C GLY A 255 22.67 -10.58 2.75
N LEU A 256 23.91 -10.15 2.99
CA LEU A 256 24.30 -8.74 2.99
C LEU A 256 24.32 -8.15 1.58
N LEU A 257 24.91 -8.84 0.60
CA LEU A 257 24.95 -8.36 -0.78
C LEU A 257 23.56 -8.31 -1.42
N SER A 258 22.68 -9.25 -1.06
CA SER A 258 21.30 -9.25 -1.54
C SER A 258 20.47 -8.09 -1.01
N SER A 259 20.89 -7.47 0.11
CA SER A 259 20.16 -6.34 0.69
C SER A 259 20.36 -5.00 -0.05
N ILE A 260 21.52 -4.82 -0.69
CA ILE A 260 21.94 -3.54 -1.28
C ILE A 260 20.91 -3.00 -2.29
N PRO A 261 20.40 -3.80 -3.26
CA PRO A 261 19.45 -3.28 -4.24
C PRO A 261 18.13 -2.78 -3.64
N TYR A 262 17.67 -3.42 -2.56
CA TYR A 262 16.41 -3.08 -1.89
C TYR A 262 16.54 -1.82 -1.04
N ILE A 263 17.70 -1.61 -0.41
CA ILE A 263 18.03 -0.34 0.24
C ILE A 263 18.06 0.77 -0.81
N ALA A 264 18.73 0.53 -1.95
CA ALA A 264 18.76 1.48 -3.06
C ALA A 264 17.35 1.82 -3.58
N GLN A 265 16.47 0.82 -3.74
CA GLN A 265 15.07 1.02 -4.11
C GLN A 265 14.34 1.94 -3.13
N SER A 266 14.56 1.76 -1.83
CA SER A 266 13.89 2.56 -0.79
C SER A 266 14.33 4.02 -0.85
N ILE A 267 15.64 4.27 -0.99
CA ILE A 267 16.21 5.62 -1.10
C ILE A 267 15.73 6.30 -2.38
N VAL A 268 15.83 5.60 -3.51
CA VAL A 268 15.39 6.10 -4.82
C VAL A 268 13.88 6.36 -4.84
N GLY A 269 13.07 5.51 -4.18
CA GLY A 269 11.63 5.69 -4.08
C GLY A 269 11.24 6.95 -3.30
N LEU A 270 11.89 7.22 -2.16
CA LEU A 270 11.68 8.46 -1.39
C LEU A 270 12.07 9.70 -2.21
N PHE A 271 13.21 9.64 -2.89
CA PHE A 271 13.65 10.71 -3.79
C PHE A 271 12.66 10.94 -4.94
N ALA A 272 12.21 9.87 -5.59
CA ALA A 272 11.25 9.94 -6.70
C ALA A 272 9.90 10.56 -6.26
N ALA A 273 9.42 10.21 -5.07
CA ALA A 273 8.20 10.80 -4.52
C ALA A 273 8.36 12.30 -4.26
N TYR A 274 9.45 12.71 -3.60
CA TYR A 274 9.74 14.13 -3.36
C TYR A 274 9.88 14.93 -4.66
N LEU A 275 10.63 14.39 -5.64
CA LEU A 275 10.83 15.02 -6.93
C LEU A 275 9.51 15.17 -7.69
N SER A 276 8.65 14.15 -7.65
CA SER A 276 7.33 14.19 -8.28
C SER A 276 6.46 15.30 -7.70
N ASP A 277 6.37 15.36 -6.36
CA ASP A 277 5.55 16.35 -5.69
C ASP A 277 6.09 17.77 -5.91
N PHE A 278 7.42 17.97 -5.92
CA PHE A 278 8.05 19.26 -6.21
C PHE A 278 7.73 19.75 -7.63
N VAL A 279 7.89 18.89 -8.63
CA VAL A 279 7.66 19.23 -10.04
C VAL A 279 6.19 19.54 -10.31
N ILE A 280 5.27 18.79 -9.68
CA ILE A 280 3.83 19.04 -9.75
C ILE A 280 3.46 20.35 -9.04
N ALA A 281 3.98 20.60 -7.84
CA ALA A 281 3.68 21.80 -7.05
C ALA A 281 4.15 23.08 -7.73
N LYS A 282 5.32 23.05 -8.38
CA LYS A 282 5.84 24.17 -9.18
C LYS A 282 5.18 24.33 -10.55
N ARG A 283 4.22 23.44 -10.90
CA ARG A 283 3.53 23.39 -12.20
C ARG A 283 4.48 23.30 -13.40
N PHE A 284 5.66 22.70 -13.22
CA PHE A 284 6.61 22.50 -14.31
C PHE A 284 6.14 21.41 -15.29
N LEU A 285 5.54 20.34 -14.77
CA LEU A 285 4.95 19.26 -15.56
C LEU A 285 3.53 18.95 -15.07
N SER A 286 2.69 18.42 -15.96
CA SER A 286 1.37 17.92 -15.58
C SER A 286 1.49 16.63 -14.75
N THR A 287 0.50 16.39 -13.89
CA THR A 287 0.41 15.15 -13.10
C THR A 287 0.52 13.92 -13.99
N THR A 288 -0.22 13.90 -15.10
CA THR A 288 -0.19 12.83 -16.11
C THR A 288 1.22 12.55 -16.62
N LEU A 289 1.98 13.59 -16.99
CA LEU A 289 3.32 13.40 -17.53
C LEU A 289 4.29 12.88 -16.47
N VAL A 290 4.21 13.41 -15.24
CA VAL A 290 5.04 12.93 -14.12
C VAL A 290 4.76 11.45 -13.83
N ARG A 291 3.49 11.03 -13.78
CA ARG A 291 3.14 9.61 -13.57
C ARG A 291 3.64 8.72 -14.72
N LYS A 292 3.52 9.19 -15.96
CA LYS A 292 4.05 8.47 -17.14
C LYS A 292 5.56 8.28 -17.04
N LEU A 293 6.30 9.36 -16.80
CA LEU A 293 7.76 9.33 -16.70
C LEU A 293 8.23 8.41 -15.58
N ASN A 294 7.64 8.50 -14.38
CA ASN A 294 7.99 7.63 -13.26
C ASN A 294 7.80 6.14 -13.59
N ASN A 295 6.69 5.78 -14.23
CA ASN A 295 6.45 4.39 -14.64
C ASN A 295 7.41 3.92 -15.76
N VAL A 296 7.78 4.81 -16.69
CA VAL A 296 8.77 4.49 -17.75
C VAL A 296 10.16 4.29 -17.14
N ILE A 297 10.59 5.17 -16.24
CA ILE A 297 11.87 5.02 -15.53
C ILE A 297 11.88 3.71 -14.74
N ALA A 298 10.79 3.42 -14.01
CA ALA A 298 10.70 2.22 -13.20
C ALA A 298 10.72 0.94 -14.03
N LEU A 299 9.84 0.81 -15.04
CA LEU A 299 9.68 -0.45 -15.78
C LEU A 299 10.60 -0.54 -17.01
N GLY A 300 10.78 0.56 -17.75
CA GLY A 300 11.69 0.61 -18.88
C GLY A 300 13.15 0.53 -18.44
N GLY A 301 13.52 1.27 -17.39
CA GLY A 301 14.85 1.21 -16.78
C GLY A 301 15.18 -0.18 -16.25
N LEU A 302 14.26 -0.79 -15.50
CA LEU A 302 14.34 -2.18 -15.06
C LEU A 302 14.57 -3.15 -16.22
N GLY A 303 13.77 -3.06 -17.27
CA GLY A 303 13.89 -3.96 -18.41
C GLY A 303 15.22 -3.81 -19.15
N LEU A 304 15.70 -2.57 -19.33
CA LEU A 304 17.02 -2.31 -19.91
C LEU A 304 18.14 -2.90 -19.04
N SER A 305 18.09 -2.68 -17.72
CA SER A 305 19.09 -3.21 -16.79
C SER A 305 19.11 -4.74 -16.78
N LEU A 306 17.95 -5.41 -16.85
CA LEU A 306 17.87 -6.88 -16.92
C LEU A 306 18.49 -7.45 -18.20
N ILE A 307 18.31 -6.78 -19.34
CA ILE A 307 18.99 -7.15 -20.59
C ILE A 307 20.49 -6.95 -20.42
N CYS A 308 20.95 -5.83 -19.86
CA CYS A 308 22.38 -5.61 -19.61
C CYS A 308 22.97 -6.70 -18.70
N VAL A 309 22.29 -7.08 -17.60
CA VAL A 309 22.74 -8.17 -16.71
C VAL A 309 22.95 -9.46 -17.50
N SER A 310 22.04 -9.78 -18.43
CA SER A 310 22.13 -10.99 -19.24
C SER A 310 23.38 -11.03 -20.14
N LEU A 311 23.98 -9.88 -20.43
CA LEU A 311 25.17 -9.74 -21.29
C LEU A 311 26.50 -9.67 -20.53
N VAL A 312 26.48 -9.48 -19.20
CA VAL A 312 27.70 -9.28 -18.39
C VAL A 312 28.55 -10.55 -18.25
N GLY A 313 27.97 -11.74 -18.46
CA GLY A 313 28.68 -13.01 -18.32
C GLY A 313 29.16 -13.25 -16.87
N CYS A 314 30.44 -13.59 -16.71
CA CYS A 314 31.01 -14.02 -15.41
C CYS A 314 31.45 -12.89 -14.48
N ASN A 315 31.32 -11.61 -14.87
CA ASN A 315 31.75 -10.51 -14.02
C ASN A 315 30.75 -10.26 -12.88
N ARG A 316 31.09 -10.79 -11.70
CA ARG A 316 30.26 -10.79 -10.49
C ARG A 316 29.88 -9.38 -10.04
N MET A 317 30.85 -8.45 -10.02
CA MET A 317 30.62 -7.08 -9.54
C MET A 317 29.71 -6.29 -10.49
N ALA A 318 29.92 -6.41 -11.79
CA ALA A 318 29.06 -5.76 -12.78
C ALA A 318 27.60 -6.27 -12.69
N ALA A 319 27.39 -7.57 -12.46
CA ALA A 319 26.05 -8.12 -12.27
C ALA A 319 25.36 -7.55 -11.03
N ILE A 320 26.06 -7.45 -9.89
CA ILE A 320 25.51 -6.88 -8.65
C ILE A 320 25.12 -5.41 -8.84
N VAL A 321 25.99 -4.62 -9.47
CA VAL A 321 25.72 -3.19 -9.73
C VAL A 321 24.49 -3.04 -10.63
N LEU A 322 24.38 -3.81 -11.71
CA LEU A 322 23.24 -3.73 -12.60
C LEU A 322 21.93 -4.23 -11.96
N PHE A 323 21.96 -5.25 -11.11
CA PHE A 323 20.80 -5.62 -10.29
C PHE A 323 20.41 -4.52 -9.30
N SER A 324 21.41 -3.85 -8.71
CA SER A 324 21.19 -2.71 -7.81
C SER A 324 20.53 -1.56 -8.53
N VAL A 325 20.98 -1.25 -9.75
CA VAL A 325 20.36 -0.23 -10.62
C VAL A 325 18.94 -0.67 -11.01
N ALA A 326 18.74 -1.91 -11.43
CA ALA A 326 17.44 -2.45 -11.83
C ALA A 326 16.39 -2.29 -10.72
N ILE A 327 16.68 -2.80 -9.52
CA ILE A 327 15.78 -2.75 -8.37
C ILE A 327 15.68 -1.32 -7.82
N GLY A 328 16.76 -0.53 -7.87
CA GLY A 328 16.78 0.88 -7.52
C GLY A 328 15.79 1.70 -8.35
N LEU A 329 15.83 1.55 -9.68
CA LEU A 329 14.94 2.25 -10.61
C LEU A 329 13.47 1.88 -10.38
N MET A 330 13.18 0.64 -9.96
CA MET A 330 11.83 0.25 -9.54
C MET A 330 11.26 1.11 -8.40
N GLY A 331 12.09 1.83 -7.64
CA GLY A 331 11.65 2.80 -6.62
C GLY A 331 10.74 3.90 -7.17
N PHE A 332 10.88 4.28 -8.45
CA PHE A 332 10.00 5.27 -9.09
C PHE A 332 8.54 4.80 -9.25
N SER A 333 8.27 3.50 -9.13
CA SER A 333 6.95 2.92 -9.39
C SER A 333 5.87 3.34 -8.39
N LEU A 334 6.22 3.53 -7.11
CA LEU A 334 5.32 4.04 -6.07
C LEU A 334 4.88 5.47 -6.40
N ALA A 335 5.81 6.33 -6.84
CA ALA A 335 5.52 7.68 -7.32
C ALA A 335 4.84 7.71 -8.71
N GLY A 336 4.84 6.58 -9.43
CA GLY A 336 4.13 6.38 -10.69
C GLY A 336 2.73 5.83 -10.45
N TYR A 337 2.52 4.52 -10.65
CA TYR A 337 1.21 3.89 -10.51
C TYR A 337 0.65 3.92 -9.08
N GLY A 338 1.51 3.90 -8.06
CA GLY A 338 1.10 3.84 -6.65
C GLY A 338 0.26 5.04 -6.22
N SER A 339 0.72 6.24 -6.59
CA SER A 339 -0.01 7.50 -6.33
C SER A 339 -1.11 7.79 -7.35
N ASN A 340 -1.09 7.17 -8.55
CA ASN A 340 -2.02 7.51 -9.63
C ASN A 340 -3.49 7.15 -9.32
N ALA A 341 -3.75 6.10 -8.53
CA ALA A 341 -5.12 5.74 -8.14
C ALA A 341 -5.82 6.84 -7.32
N LEU A 342 -5.04 7.59 -6.54
CA LEU A 342 -5.52 8.74 -5.78
C LEU A 342 -5.88 9.90 -6.72
N ASP A 343 -5.03 10.19 -7.69
CA ASP A 343 -5.21 11.27 -8.67
C ASP A 343 -6.48 11.05 -9.51
N LEU A 344 -6.79 9.79 -9.86
CA LEU A 344 -7.97 9.44 -10.67
C LEU A 344 -9.29 9.56 -9.89
N ALA A 345 -9.34 9.08 -8.65
CA ALA A 345 -10.56 9.02 -7.86
C ALA A 345 -10.27 8.95 -6.34
N PRO A 346 -10.12 10.09 -5.66
CA PRO A 346 -9.78 10.13 -4.24
C PRO A 346 -10.72 9.31 -3.33
N ILE A 347 -12.03 9.34 -3.61
CA ILE A 347 -13.06 8.64 -2.83
C ILE A 347 -12.99 7.11 -2.99
N TYR A 348 -12.64 6.65 -4.20
CA TYR A 348 -12.62 5.23 -4.56
C TYR A 348 -11.21 4.65 -4.63
N ASN A 349 -10.18 5.43 -4.28
CA ASN A 349 -8.77 5.03 -4.31
C ASN A 349 -8.54 3.66 -3.63
N GLY A 350 -9.06 3.47 -2.41
CA GLY A 350 -8.91 2.20 -1.69
C GLY A 350 -9.51 0.99 -2.43
N ASN A 351 -10.60 1.17 -3.16
CA ASN A 351 -11.20 0.11 -3.98
C ASN A 351 -10.33 -0.20 -5.21
N ILE A 352 -9.81 0.84 -5.88
CA ILE A 352 -8.94 0.70 -7.06
C ILE A 352 -7.65 -0.02 -6.66
N ILE A 353 -6.99 0.42 -5.60
CA ILE A 353 -5.76 -0.22 -5.07
C ILE A 353 -6.01 -1.67 -4.66
N SER A 354 -7.18 -1.98 -4.07
CA SER A 354 -7.51 -3.37 -3.70
C SER A 354 -7.69 -4.29 -4.92
N VAL A 355 -8.30 -3.77 -5.99
CA VAL A 355 -8.43 -4.49 -7.27
C VAL A 355 -7.06 -4.67 -7.93
N THR A 356 -6.25 -3.60 -8.00
CA THR A 356 -4.93 -3.68 -8.63
C THR A 356 -4.01 -4.61 -7.86
N ASN A 357 -3.99 -4.55 -6.52
CA ASN A 357 -3.21 -5.45 -5.68
C ASN A 357 -3.64 -6.92 -5.88
N THR A 358 -4.93 -7.17 -6.05
CA THR A 358 -5.41 -8.52 -6.37
C THR A 358 -4.83 -9.02 -7.69
N ALA A 359 -4.92 -8.24 -8.76
CA ALA A 359 -4.34 -8.62 -10.05
C ALA A 359 -2.82 -8.81 -9.94
N ALA A 360 -2.15 -7.90 -9.22
CA ALA A 360 -0.71 -7.89 -9.06
C ALA A 360 -0.17 -8.97 -8.13
N THR A 361 -1.02 -9.73 -7.42
CA THR A 361 -0.58 -10.93 -6.68
C THR A 361 -0.43 -12.17 -7.58
N LEU A 362 -1.06 -12.20 -8.77
CA LEU A 362 -0.96 -13.33 -9.71
C LEU A 362 0.49 -13.62 -10.15
N PRO A 363 1.33 -12.62 -10.47
CA PRO A 363 2.76 -12.85 -10.73
C PRO A 363 3.50 -13.58 -9.60
N GLY A 364 3.08 -13.42 -8.35
CA GLY A 364 3.69 -14.12 -7.21
C GLY A 364 3.41 -15.63 -7.21
N ILE A 365 2.37 -16.07 -7.93
CA ILE A 365 2.05 -17.49 -8.13
C ILE A 365 2.80 -18.02 -9.34
N PHE A 366 2.68 -17.34 -10.49
CA PHE A 366 3.20 -17.84 -11.76
C PHE A 366 4.70 -17.60 -11.98
N GLY A 367 5.25 -16.50 -11.47
CA GLY A 367 6.64 -16.12 -11.65
C GLY A 367 7.62 -17.18 -11.13
N PRO A 368 7.55 -17.57 -9.84
CA PRO A 368 8.41 -18.60 -9.28
C PRO A 368 8.25 -19.97 -9.96
N LEU A 369 7.03 -20.34 -10.39
CA LEU A 369 6.77 -21.57 -11.13
C LEU A 369 7.50 -21.59 -12.48
N LEU A 370 7.44 -20.48 -13.23
CA LEU A 370 8.14 -20.35 -14.50
C LEU A 370 9.66 -20.40 -14.30
N ILE A 371 10.19 -19.68 -13.31
CA ILE A 371 11.63 -19.67 -12.99
C ILE A 371 12.09 -21.08 -12.60
N GLY A 372 11.33 -21.76 -11.74
CA GLY A 372 11.62 -23.12 -11.33
C GLY A 372 11.59 -24.11 -12.49
N TYR A 373 10.66 -23.94 -13.44
CA TYR A 373 10.61 -24.76 -14.65
C TYR A 373 11.84 -24.55 -15.55
N ILE A 374 12.22 -23.30 -15.81
CA ILE A 374 13.37 -22.97 -16.68
C ILE A 374 14.69 -23.43 -16.04
N THR A 375 14.83 -23.32 -14.72
CA THR A 375 16.07 -23.62 -14.00
C THR A 375 16.16 -25.05 -13.46
N ARG A 376 15.17 -25.91 -13.74
CA ARG A 376 15.04 -27.26 -13.15
C ARG A 376 16.23 -28.16 -13.45
N ASN A 377 16.69 -28.18 -14.71
CA ASN A 377 17.67 -29.16 -15.19
C ASN A 377 19.12 -28.66 -15.06
N SER A 378 19.33 -27.36 -15.22
CA SER A 378 20.65 -26.74 -15.06
C SER A 378 20.51 -25.27 -14.64
N SER A 379 21.36 -24.81 -13.72
CA SER A 379 21.45 -23.38 -13.35
C SER A 379 22.49 -22.67 -14.21
N SER A 380 22.45 -22.89 -15.54
CA SER A 380 23.38 -22.26 -16.48
C SER A 380 23.05 -20.79 -16.72
N ILE A 381 24.04 -20.03 -17.19
CA ILE A 381 23.86 -18.62 -17.56
C ILE A 381 22.76 -18.49 -18.63
N GLN A 382 22.70 -19.40 -19.62
CA GLN A 382 21.68 -19.37 -20.68
C GLN A 382 20.25 -19.46 -20.14
N ASN A 383 19.99 -20.34 -19.15
CA ASN A 383 18.67 -20.46 -18.55
C ASN A 383 18.28 -19.17 -17.81
N TRP A 384 19.25 -18.52 -17.16
CA TRP A 384 19.03 -17.23 -16.51
C TRP A 384 18.82 -16.07 -17.50
N MET A 385 19.49 -16.08 -18.65
CA MET A 385 19.23 -15.11 -19.72
C MET A 385 17.78 -15.18 -20.21
N ILE A 386 17.21 -16.38 -20.31
CA ILE A 386 15.78 -16.56 -20.67
C ILE A 386 14.88 -15.97 -19.58
N VAL A 387 15.15 -16.28 -18.30
CA VAL A 387 14.38 -15.73 -17.17
C VAL A 387 14.40 -14.20 -17.16
N PHE A 388 15.58 -13.59 -17.29
CA PHE A 388 15.71 -12.13 -17.31
C PHE A 388 15.12 -11.50 -18.57
N GLY A 389 15.22 -12.16 -19.73
CA GLY A 389 14.60 -11.72 -20.98
C GLY A 389 13.08 -11.67 -20.90
N ILE A 390 12.44 -12.69 -20.30
CA ILE A 390 10.99 -12.70 -20.08
C ILE A 390 10.57 -11.57 -19.15
N ALA A 391 11.28 -11.39 -18.03
CA ALA A 391 11.00 -10.30 -17.09
C ALA A 391 11.19 -8.92 -17.74
N ALA A 392 12.24 -8.74 -18.56
CA ALA A 392 12.47 -7.52 -19.31
C ALA A 392 11.35 -7.23 -20.32
N GLY A 393 10.90 -8.24 -21.07
CA GLY A 393 9.79 -8.11 -22.02
C GLY A 393 8.49 -7.67 -21.35
N ILE A 394 8.15 -8.27 -20.20
CA ILE A 394 6.97 -7.89 -19.41
C ILE A 394 7.11 -6.46 -18.87
N ALA A 395 8.30 -6.08 -18.41
CA ALA A 395 8.55 -4.72 -17.92
C ALA A 395 8.39 -3.67 -19.04
N TRP A 396 8.97 -3.92 -20.22
CA TRP A 396 8.81 -3.02 -21.38
C TRP A 396 7.38 -2.96 -21.88
N PHE A 397 6.64 -4.07 -21.89
CA PHE A 397 5.22 -4.07 -22.18
C PHE A 397 4.46 -3.14 -21.23
N GLY A 398 4.70 -3.22 -19.92
CA GLY A 398 4.10 -2.32 -18.94
C GLY A 398 4.48 -0.86 -19.15
N ALA A 399 5.75 -0.57 -19.43
CA ALA A 399 6.25 0.77 -19.72
C ALA A 399 5.58 1.38 -20.96
N LEU A 400 5.42 0.58 -22.02
CA LEU A 400 4.75 0.98 -23.26
C LEU A 400 3.28 1.24 -23.00
N MET A 401 2.54 0.30 -22.41
CA MET A 401 1.10 0.48 -22.14
C MET A 401 0.81 1.71 -21.28
N ASN A 402 1.67 2.02 -20.32
CA ASN A 402 1.60 3.22 -19.50
C ASN A 402 1.62 4.53 -20.32
N LEU A 403 2.41 4.60 -21.40
CA LEU A 403 2.49 5.82 -22.23
C LEU A 403 1.13 6.17 -22.86
N TRP A 404 0.33 5.16 -23.20
CA TRP A 404 -0.96 5.33 -23.87
C TRP A 404 -2.11 5.49 -22.87
N LEU A 405 -2.12 4.68 -21.80
CA LEU A 405 -3.28 4.53 -20.94
C LEU A 405 -3.27 5.45 -19.71
N THR A 406 -2.09 5.90 -19.24
CA THR A 406 -2.00 6.69 -18.00
C THR A 406 -2.57 8.09 -18.18
N SER A 407 -3.46 8.45 -17.25
CA SER A 407 -3.92 9.82 -17.01
C SER A 407 -3.78 10.11 -15.52
N GLY A 408 -3.43 11.35 -15.18
CA GLY A 408 -3.44 11.91 -13.83
C GLY A 408 -4.58 12.90 -13.62
N GLU A 409 -5.60 12.87 -14.47
CA GLU A 409 -6.80 13.71 -14.35
C GLU A 409 -7.95 12.97 -13.66
N ILE A 410 -8.67 13.71 -12.80
CA ILE A 410 -9.81 13.17 -12.05
C ILE A 410 -10.89 12.69 -13.02
N GLN A 411 -11.26 11.41 -12.89
CA GLN A 411 -12.26 10.79 -13.74
C GLN A 411 -13.67 11.28 -13.41
N PRO A 412 -14.62 11.33 -14.37
CA PRO A 412 -15.97 11.84 -14.14
C PRO A 412 -16.71 11.15 -12.98
N TRP A 413 -16.47 9.84 -12.83
CA TRP A 413 -17.05 9.02 -11.77
C TRP A 413 -16.32 9.10 -10.44
N GLY A 414 -15.11 9.66 -10.42
CA GLY A 414 -14.32 9.92 -9.22
C GLY A 414 -14.66 11.25 -8.54
N ARG A 415 -15.47 12.11 -9.18
CA ARG A 415 -15.87 13.42 -8.65
C ARG A 415 -16.92 13.31 -7.54
N LEU A 416 -16.83 14.20 -6.56
CA LEU A 416 -17.84 14.36 -5.52
C LEU A 416 -19.13 14.88 -6.14
N THR A 417 -20.25 14.23 -5.84
CA THR A 417 -21.58 14.76 -6.20
C THR A 417 -22.35 15.06 -4.93
N TYR A 418 -22.44 16.34 -4.59
CA TYR A 418 -23.30 16.80 -3.48
C TYR A 418 -24.76 16.75 -3.89
N LYS A 419 -25.58 16.08 -3.09
CA LYS A 419 -27.05 16.23 -3.12
C LYS A 419 -27.37 17.34 -2.12
N LYS A 420 -27.92 18.46 -2.60
CA LYS A 420 -28.44 19.51 -1.72
C LYS A 420 -29.63 18.91 -0.98
N ASN A 421 -29.63 18.95 0.36
CA ASN A 421 -30.84 18.65 1.13
C ASN A 421 -31.82 19.80 0.87
N THR A 422 -32.78 19.58 -0.02
CA THR A 422 -33.95 20.45 -0.15
C THR A 422 -34.95 20.08 0.93
N ASN A 423 -34.57 20.30 2.20
CA ASN A 423 -35.53 20.48 3.28
C ASN A 423 -35.54 21.96 3.61
N THR A 424 -35.89 22.79 2.63
CA THR A 424 -36.38 24.13 2.89
C THR A 424 -37.84 23.95 3.29
N THR A 425 -38.14 23.95 4.58
CA THR A 425 -39.49 24.27 5.04
C THR A 425 -39.78 25.67 4.49
N ASN A 426 -40.70 25.75 3.52
CA ASN A 426 -41.24 27.01 3.03
C ASN A 426 -41.99 27.70 4.17
N ASN A 427 -41.28 28.46 5.00
CA ASN A 427 -41.88 29.51 5.82
C ASN A 427 -41.53 30.84 5.18
N ASN A 428 -42.25 31.17 4.11
CA ASN A 428 -42.41 32.53 3.60
C ASN A 428 -43.83 32.66 3.04
N SER A 429 -44.80 32.83 3.94
CA SER A 429 -46.02 33.58 3.64
C SER A 429 -45.93 34.89 4.39
N MET A 430 -45.58 35.96 3.68
CA MET A 430 -45.93 37.32 4.08
C MET A 430 -47.45 37.41 4.20
N THR A 431 -47.95 37.55 5.42
CA THR A 431 -49.22 38.22 5.69
C THR A 431 -48.97 39.20 6.83
N THR A 432 -48.86 40.47 6.49
CA THR A 432 -49.11 41.57 7.41
C THR A 432 -50.58 41.51 7.83
N VAL A 433 -50.88 41.52 9.14
CA VAL A 433 -52.01 42.22 9.81
C VAL A 433 -51.85 42.09 11.33
N ASN A 434 -52.09 43.20 12.03
CA ASN A 434 -52.08 43.47 13.46
C ASN A 434 -52.74 42.40 14.38
N GLY A 435 -52.24 42.26 15.62
CA GLY A 435 -53.01 41.74 16.77
C GLY A 435 -52.24 40.81 17.72
N GLU A 436 -52.07 41.26 18.97
CA GLU A 436 -51.64 40.65 20.25
C GLU A 436 -51.20 39.15 20.34
N PRO A 437 -50.26 38.83 21.26
CA PRO A 437 -49.85 37.45 21.52
C PRO A 437 -50.91 36.68 22.32
N LYS A 438 -51.55 35.68 21.71
CA LYS A 438 -52.30 34.64 22.42
C LYS A 438 -51.39 33.46 22.75
N PHE A 439 -51.20 33.18 24.03
CA PHE A 439 -50.65 31.93 24.54
C PHE A 439 -51.57 30.74 24.21
N PRO A 440 -51.06 29.58 23.77
CA PRO A 440 -51.87 28.36 23.72
C PRO A 440 -51.88 27.65 25.07
N ASN A 441 -53.10 27.45 25.58
CA ASN A 441 -53.45 26.66 26.74
C ASN A 441 -52.94 25.22 26.68
N ILE A 442 -52.44 24.77 27.83
CA ILE A 442 -52.24 23.35 28.17
C ILE A 442 -53.65 22.73 28.29
N ILE A 443 -53.98 21.77 27.42
CA ILE A 443 -55.14 20.91 27.59
C ILE A 443 -54.64 19.52 27.97
N THR A 444 -55.01 19.16 29.19
CA THR A 444 -54.94 17.86 29.85
C THR A 444 -55.83 16.83 29.13
N ASN A 445 -55.28 15.67 28.78
CA ASN A 445 -56.09 14.48 28.46
C ASN A 445 -56.19 13.60 29.72
N HIS A 446 -57.41 13.48 30.26
CA HIS A 446 -57.80 12.43 31.18
C HIS A 446 -59.21 11.94 30.80
N ASN A 447 -59.37 10.61 30.85
CA ASN A 447 -60.59 9.81 30.85
C ASN A 447 -61.29 9.60 29.50
N ASP A 448 -61.94 8.48 29.21
CA ASP A 448 -61.99 7.07 29.67
C ASP A 448 -62.98 6.40 28.68
N ASP A 449 -63.17 5.08 28.82
CA ASP A 449 -64.28 4.25 28.32
C ASP A 449 -63.93 3.30 27.14
N GLN A 450 -63.39 2.11 27.47
CA GLN A 450 -64.17 0.85 27.50
C GLN A 450 -63.39 -0.30 28.15
#